data_AF-A0A327WUU4-F1
#
_entry.id   AF-A0A327WUU4-F1
#
_cell.length_a   1.000
_cell.length_b   1.000
_cell.length_c   1.000
_cell.angle_alpha   90.00
_cell.angle_beta   90.00
_cell.angle_gamma   90.00
#
_symmetry.space_group_name_H-M   'P 1'
#
loop_
_entity.id
_entity.type
_entity.pdbx_description
1 polymer ?
#
loop_
_entity_poly.entity_id
_entity_poly.type
_entity_poly.pdbx_seq_one_letter_code
_entity_poly.pdbx_strand_id
1 'polypeptide(L)' 'MANLLDALFFAVLVAGFGVGIAYLVMAFFPASVAESRGRRAEGTYENLYLGVAGIIIGLLMWAALVF' A
#
# COMPACT_ATOMS: atom_id res chain seq x y z
N MET A 1 -5.59 0.36 -28.26
CA MET A 1 -6.20 0.33 -26.91
C MET A 1 -5.38 -0.51 -25.92
N ALA A 2 -4.71 -1.60 -26.32
CA ALA A 2 -3.83 -2.39 -25.44
C ALA A 2 -2.80 -1.54 -24.67
N ASN A 3 -1.99 -0.73 -25.37
CA ASN A 3 -0.94 0.07 -24.74
C ASN A 3 -1.43 1.10 -23.70
N LEU A 4 -2.68 1.58 -23.77
CA LEU A 4 -3.19 2.57 -22.82
C LEU A 4 -3.68 1.90 -21.53
N LEU A 5 -4.36 0.75 -21.65
CA LEU A 5 -4.80 -0.03 -20.50
C LEU A 5 -3.61 -0.65 -19.77
N ASP A 6 -2.60 -1.14 -20.51
CA ASP A 6 -1.37 -1.67 -19.90
C ASP A 6 -0.60 -0.56 -19.18
N ALA A 7 -0.51 0.64 -19.75
CA ALA A 7 0.10 1.78 -19.09
C ALA A 7 -0.65 2.18 -17.81
N LEU A 8 -1.99 2.10 -17.81
CA LEU A 8 -2.80 2.35 -16.64
C LEU A 8 -2.57 1.28 -15.55
N PHE A 9 -2.58 0.00 -15.90
CA PHE A 9 -2.31 -1.07 -14.94
C PHE A 9 -0.89 -0.99 -14.38
N PHE A 10 0.09 -0.60 -15.21
CA PHE A 10 1.45 -0.36 -14.73
C PHE A 10 1.52 0.81 -13.75
N ALA A 11 0.83 1.92 -14.04
CA ALA A 11 0.77 3.06 -13.12
C ALA A 11 0.13 2.68 -11.78
N VAL A 12 -0.98 1.92 -11.81
CA VAL A 12 -1.65 1.43 -10.60
C VAL A 12 -0.79 0.41 -9.85
N LEU A 13 -0.04 -0.44 -10.55
CA LEU A 13 0.91 -1.37 -9.96
C LEU A 13 2.00 -0.63 -9.18
N VAL A 14 2.64 0.35 -9.81
CA VAL A 14 3.71 1.14 -9.18
C VAL A 14 3.18 1.96 -8.01
N ALA A 15 2.03 2.61 -8.18
CA ALA A 15 1.39 3.38 -7.12
C ALA A 15 0.95 2.50 -5.94
N GLY A 16 0.30 1.36 -6.22
CA GLY A 16 -0.18 0.41 -5.21
C GLY A 16 0.96 -0.19 -4.38
N PHE A 17 2.03 -0.65 -5.04
CA PHE A 17 3.21 -1.14 -4.33
C PHE A 17 3.93 -0.02 -3.56
N GLY A 18 4.14 1.14 -4.17
CA GLY A 18 4.83 2.25 -3.52
C GLY A 18 4.10 2.72 -2.26
N VAL A 19 2.78 2.92 -2.36
CA VAL A 19 1.93 3.31 -1.24
C VAL A 19 1.83 2.18 -0.21
N GLY A 20 1.67 0.93 -0.65
CA GLY A 20 1.57 -0.23 0.24
C GLY A 20 2.83 -0.42 1.10
N ILE A 21 4.01 -0.34 0.48
CA ILE A 21 5.29 -0.42 1.19
C ILE A 21 5.45 0.78 2.13
N ALA A 22 5.09 2.00 1.71
CA ALA A 22 5.19 3.19 2.56
C ALA A 22 4.34 3.05 3.84
N TYR A 23 3.11 2.56 3.72
CA TYR A 23 2.25 2.31 4.87
C TYR A 23 2.77 1.18 5.77
N LEU A 24 3.30 0.09 5.20
CA LEU A 24 3.97 -0.95 6.00
C LEU A 24 5.16 -0.38 6.78
N VAL A 25 5.98 0.47 6.15
CA VAL A 25 7.09 1.14 6.83
C VAL A 25 6.58 2.03 7.97
N MET A 26 5.52 2.80 7.73
CA MET A 26 4.91 3.65 8.77
C MET A 26 4.34 2.86 9.94
N ALA A 27 3.90 1.62 9.74
CA ALA A 27 3.45 0.76 10.85
C ALA A 27 4.57 0.44 11.87
N PHE A 28 5.85 0.48 11.44
CA PHE A 28 7.01 0.23 12.30
C PHE A 28 7.69 1.52 12.79
N PHE A 29 7.21 2.69 12.39
CA PHE A 29 7.78 3.96 12.86
C PHE A 29 7.44 4.19 14.34
N PRO A 30 8.39 4.71 15.14
CA PRO A 30 8.14 4.98 16.54
C PRO A 30 7.11 6.11 16.69
N ALA A 31 6.06 5.82 17.47
CA ALA A 31 5.06 6.80 17.88
C ALA A 31 5.71 7.99 18.60
N SER A 32 5.20 9.19 18.35
CA SER A 32 5.63 10.38 19.10
C SER A 32 5.20 10.26 20.56
N VAL A 33 5.95 10.87 21.47
CA VAL A 33 5.72 10.81 22.93
C VAL A 33 4.33 11.35 23.35
N ALA A 34 3.64 12.06 22.44
CA ALA A 34 2.32 12.65 22.66
C ALA A 34 1.14 11.69 22.36
N GLU A 35 1.37 10.51 21.79
CA GLU A 35 0.29 9.60 21.41
C GLU A 35 -0.22 8.73 22.57
N SER A 36 -1.54 8.72 22.76
CA SER A 36 -2.19 7.77 23.67
C SER A 36 -2.05 6.35 23.11
N ARG A 37 -1.88 5.35 23.98
CA ARG A 37 -1.71 3.93 23.59
C ARG A 37 -2.80 3.43 22.63
N GLY A 38 -4.04 3.91 22.78
CA GLY A 38 -5.16 3.56 21.90
C GLY A 38 -4.99 4.11 20.48
N ARG A 39 -4.65 5.40 20.33
CA ARG A 39 -4.41 6.02 19.02
C ARG A 39 -3.23 5.39 18.28
N ARG A 40 -2.20 4.97 19.01
CA ARG A 40 -1.07 4.23 18.45
C ARG A 40 -1.51 2.89 17.84
N ALA A 41 -2.28 2.09 18.59
CA ALA A 41 -2.73 0.79 18.10
C ALA A 41 -3.59 0.95 16.84
N GLU A 42 -4.53 1.90 16.85
CA GLU A 42 -5.38 2.23 15.71
C GLU A 42 -4.56 2.60 14.47
N GLY A 43 -3.61 3.54 14.60
CA GLY A 43 -2.74 3.95 13.50
C GLY A 43 -1.85 2.82 12.97
N THR A 44 -1.34 1.93 13.85
CA THR A 44 -0.59 0.75 13.42
C THR A 44 -1.45 -0.23 12.62
N TYR A 45 -2.69 -0.49 13.06
CA TYR A 45 -3.61 -1.37 12.32
C TYR A 45 -4.01 -0.78 10.97
N GLU A 46 -4.28 0.53 10.91
CA GLU A 46 -4.61 1.22 9.67
C GLU A 46 -3.45 1.16 8.67
N ASN A 47 -2.23 1.47 9.13
CA ASN A 47 -1.02 1.39 8.31
C ASN A 47 -0.75 -0.04 7.80
N LEU A 48 -0.96 -1.06 8.63
CA LEU A 48 -0.83 -2.46 8.18
C LEU A 48 -1.89 -2.83 7.16
N TYR A 49 -3.15 -2.47 7.42
CA TYR A 49 -4.26 -2.79 6.53
C TYR A 49 -4.09 -2.12 5.15
N LEU A 50 -3.81 -0.82 5.12
CA LEU A 50 -3.54 -0.07 3.89
C LEU A 50 -2.28 -0.58 3.18
N GLY A 51 -1.26 -0.94 3.95
CA GLY A 51 -0.02 -1.51 3.43
C GLY A 51 -0.25 -2.82 2.69
N VAL A 52 -0.94 -3.76 3.32
CA VAL A 52 -1.28 -5.06 2.74
C VAL A 52 -2.23 -4.90 1.55
N ALA A 53 -3.24 -4.03 1.65
CA ALA A 53 -4.16 -3.75 0.55
C ALA A 53 -3.42 -3.21 -0.68
N GLY A 54 -2.47 -2.30 -0.50
CA GLY A 54 -1.63 -1.77 -1.59
C GLY A 54 -0.81 -2.85 -2.29
N ILE A 55 -0.23 -3.78 -1.51
CA ILE A 55 0.50 -4.95 -2.07
C ILE A 55 -0.44 -5.85 -2.87
N ILE A 56 -1.62 -6.18 -2.34
CA ILE A 56 -2.59 -7.04 -3.02
C ILE A 56 -3.01 -6.41 -4.35
N ILE A 57 -3.35 -5.12 -4.35
CA ILE A 57 -3.72 -4.40 -5.57
C ILE A 57 -2.56 -4.40 -6.57
N GLY A 58 -1.33 -4.15 -6.11
CA GLY A 58 -0.13 -4.21 -6.96
C GLY A 58 0.07 -5.59 -7.59
N LEU A 59 -0.11 -6.68 -6.84
CA LEU A 59 -0.03 -8.05 -7.33
C LEU A 59 -1.14 -8.39 -8.33
N LEU A 60 -2.36 -7.89 -8.12
CA LEU A 60 -3.47 -8.09 -9.06
C LEU A 60 -3.19 -7.37 -10.39
N MET A 61 -2.67 -6.14 -10.35
CA MET A 61 -2.30 -5.42 -11.57
C MET A 61 -1.11 -6.09 -12.28
N TRP A 62 -0.17 -6.67 -11.53
CA TRP A 62 0.90 -7.47 -12.12
C TRP A 62 0.29 -8.64 -12.89
N ALA A 63 -0.57 -9.42 -12.23
CA ALA A 63 -1.20 -10.57 -12.84
C ALA A 63 -1.94 -10.18 -14.13
N ALA A 64 -2.68 -9.07 -14.12
CA ALA A 64 -3.38 -8.55 -15.30
C ALA A 64 -2.47 -8.08 -16.45
N LEU A 65 -1.21 -7.72 -16.16
CA LEU A 65 -0.22 -7.33 -17.18
C LEU A 65 0.52 -8.54 -17.77
N VAL A 66 0.66 -9.62 -17.01
CA VAL A 66 1.46 -10.79 -17.40
C VAL A 66 0.61 -11.90 -18.01
N PHE A 67 -0.65 -12.04 -17.57
CA PHE A 67 -1.59 -13.10 -18.00
C PHE A 67 -2.79 -12.51 -18.73
#